data_AF-A0AAN6MWP3-F1
#
_entry.id   AF-A0AAN6MWP3-F1
#
_cell.length_a   1.000
_cell.length_b   1.000
_cell.length_c   1.000
_cell.angle_alpha   90.00
_cell.angle_beta   90.00
_cell.angle_gamma   90.00
#
_symmetry.space_group_name_H-M   'P 1'
#
loop_
_entity.id
_entity.type
_entity.pdbx_description
1 polymer ?
#
loop_
_entity_poly.entity_id
_entity_poly.type
_entity_poly.pdbx_seq_one_letter_code
_entity_poly.pdbx_strand_id
1 'polypeptide(L)' 'MASPQKPPTPRSIDLMILRHKGSTVALNAMPETLQAAKAEPTPSLKRMIKTLSRENGRLREELAYRQKL' A
#
# COMPACT_ATOMS: atom_id res chain seq x y z
N MET A 1 28.89 11.13 -43.74
CA MET A 1 29.55 10.38 -42.65
C MET A 1 29.15 11.06 -41.34
N ALA A 2 28.19 10.49 -40.60
CA ALA A 2 27.74 11.08 -39.33
C ALA A 2 28.76 10.74 -38.23
N SER A 3 29.27 11.77 -37.55
CA SER A 3 30.21 11.60 -36.43
C SER A 3 29.55 10.84 -35.27
N PRO A 4 30.27 9.96 -34.55
CA PRO A 4 29.72 9.28 -33.40
C PRO A 4 29.36 10.29 -32.31
N GLN A 5 28.07 10.46 -32.04
CA GLN A 5 27.59 11.26 -30.92
C GLN A 5 28.12 10.65 -29.62
N LYS A 6 28.98 11.40 -28.93
CA LYS A 6 29.48 11.01 -27.62
C LYS A 6 28.28 10.89 -26.66
N PRO A 7 28.22 9.84 -25.82
CA PRO A 7 27.15 9.71 -24.85
C PRO A 7 27.14 10.92 -23.91
N PRO A 8 25.94 11.36 -23.47
CA PRO A 8 25.80 12.49 -22.57
C PRO A 8 26.54 12.22 -21.26
N THR A 9 27.05 13.28 -20.65
CA THR A 9 27.72 13.19 -19.35
C THR A 9 26.73 12.70 -18.29
N PRO A 10 27.08 11.70 -17.46
CA PRO A 10 26.23 11.24 -16.38
C PRO A 10 25.88 12.38 -15.41
N ARG A 11 24.61 12.42 -15.00
CA ARG A 11 24.12 13.35 -13.99
C ARG A 11 24.41 12.82 -12.58
N SER A 12 24.24 13.67 -11.58
CA SER A 12 24.42 13.30 -10.17
C SER A 12 23.58 12.09 -9.75
N ILE A 13 22.37 11.96 -10.30
CA ILE A 13 21.48 10.80 -10.08
C ILE A 13 22.08 9.49 -10.62
N ASP A 14 22.73 9.52 -11.78
CA ASP A 14 23.35 8.34 -12.40
C ASP A 14 24.53 7.85 -11.55
N LEU A 15 25.31 8.77 -11.00
CA LEU A 15 26.41 8.47 -10.08
C LEU A 15 25.90 7.89 -8.75
N MET A 16 24.78 8.41 -8.25
CA MET A 16 24.16 7.90 -7.03
C MET A 16 23.62 6.48 -7.25
N ILE A 17 22.92 6.23 -8.36
CA ILE A 17 22.45 4.89 -8.74
C ILE A 17 23.64 3.93 -8.86
N LEU A 18 24.72 4.34 -9.53
CA LEU A 18 25.93 3.52 -9.67
C LEU A 18 26.58 3.21 -8.32
N ARG A 19 26.73 4.22 -7.45
CA ARG A 19 27.29 4.08 -6.09
C ARG A 19 26.53 3.04 -5.27
N HIS A 20 25.22 3.01 -5.44
CA HIS A 20 24.32 2.08 -4.77
C HIS A 20 24.07 0.78 -5.56
N LYS A 21 24.77 0.58 -6.69
CA LYS A 21 24.59 -0.57 -7.60
C LYS A 21 23.12 -0.80 -7.99
N GLY A 22 22.35 0.28 -8.09
CA GLY A 22 20.92 0.23 -8.38
C GLY A 22 20.02 -0.30 -7.24
N SER A 23 20.55 -0.49 -6.03
CA SER A 23 19.81 -1.03 -4.88
C SER A 23 19.90 -0.11 -3.67
N THR A 24 18.80 0.01 -2.94
CA THR A 24 18.75 0.76 -1.68
C THR A 24 18.19 -0.12 -0.58
N VAL A 25 18.43 0.26 0.68
CA VAL A 25 17.86 -0.44 1.85
C VAL A 25 16.33 -0.55 1.73
N ALA A 26 15.67 0.50 1.24
CA ALA A 26 14.22 0.50 1.00
C ALA A 26 13.80 -0.52 -0.07
N LEU A 27 14.54 -0.61 -1.18
CA LEU A 27 14.25 -1.59 -2.24
C LEU A 27 14.49 -3.03 -1.79
N ASN A 28 15.51 -3.27 -0.96
CA ASN A 28 15.81 -4.59 -0.43
C ASN A 28 14.79 -5.05 0.63
N ALA A 29 14.26 -4.13 1.43
CA ALA A 29 13.22 -4.42 2.42
C ALA A 29 11.81 -4.57 1.80
N MET A 30 11.59 -4.05 0.58
CA MET A 30 10.28 -4.04 -0.07
C MET A 30 9.60 -5.43 -0.19
N PRO A 31 10.30 -6.53 -0.52
CA PRO A 31 9.67 -7.84 -0.60
C PRO A 31 9.11 -8.31 0.75
N GLU A 32 9.87 -8.10 1.83
CA GLU A 32 9.46 -8.46 3.19
C GLU A 32 8.29 -7.61 3.68
N THR A 33 8.32 -6.30 3.42
CA THR A 33 7.21 -5.41 3.79
C THR A 33 5.93 -5.73 3.03
N LEU A 34 6.03 -6.05 1.73
CA LEU A 34 4.89 -6.49 0.93
C LEU A 34 4.35 -7.86 1.40
N GLN A 35 5.22 -8.76 1.81
CA GLN A 35 4.82 -10.06 2.34
C GLN A 35 4.15 -9.92 3.71
N ALA A 36 4.68 -9.08 4.60
CA ALA A 36 4.07 -8.74 5.87
C ALA A 36 2.69 -8.09 5.68
N ALA A 37 2.55 -7.14 4.77
CA ALA A 37 1.28 -6.50 4.45
C ALA A 37 0.25 -7.48 3.86
N LYS A 38 0.68 -8.54 3.17
CA LYS A 38 -0.18 -9.63 2.70
C LYS A 38 -0.54 -10.62 3.82
N ALA A 39 0.34 -10.79 4.81
CA ALA A 39 0.17 -11.70 5.94
C ALA A 39 -0.70 -11.09 7.04
N GLU A 40 -0.70 -9.76 7.19
CA GLU A 40 -1.68 -9.02 7.98
C GLU A 40 -3.08 -9.46 7.57
N PRO A 41 -3.84 -10.13 8.47
CA PRO A 41 -5.15 -10.63 8.14
C PRO A 41 -6.07 -9.43 8.03
N THR A 42 -6.20 -8.89 6.80
CA THR A 42 -7.32 -8.02 6.48
C THR A 42 -8.57 -8.80 6.88
N PRO A 43 -9.39 -8.31 7.83
CA PRO A 43 -10.60 -9.02 8.21
C PRO A 43 -11.37 -9.28 6.93
N SER A 44 -11.65 -10.56 6.65
CA SER A 44 -12.23 -10.92 5.36
C SER A 44 -13.46 -10.06 5.11
N LEU A 45 -13.63 -9.58 3.88
CA LEU A 45 -14.77 -8.70 3.54
C LEU A 45 -16.10 -9.29 4.03
N LYS A 46 -16.23 -10.62 4.01
CA LYS A 46 -17.35 -11.35 4.61
C LYS A 46 -17.52 -11.13 6.11
N ARG A 47 -16.44 -11.16 6.89
CA ARG A 47 -16.47 -10.85 8.33
C ARG A 47 -16.83 -9.39 8.58
N MET A 48 -16.25 -8.45 7.82
CA MET A 48 -16.59 -7.02 7.94
C MET A 48 -18.07 -6.77 7.66
N ILE A 49 -18.59 -7.31 6.54
CA ILE A 49 -20.02 -7.19 6.18
C ILE A 49 -20.90 -7.76 7.29
N LYS A 50 -20.57 -8.96 7.81
CA LYS A 50 -21.35 -9.58 8.89
C LYS A 50 -21.39 -8.71 10.15
N THR A 51 -20.26 -8.11 10.55
CA THR A 51 -20.18 -7.24 11.72
C THR A 51 -20.99 -5.96 11.50
N LEU A 52 -20.78 -5.28 10.37
CA LEU A 52 -21.47 -4.03 10.05
C LEU A 52 -22.99 -4.22 9.90
N SER A 53 -23.44 -5.33 9.30
CA SER A 53 -24.87 -5.64 9.20
C SER A 53 -25.54 -5.85 10.56
N ARG A 54 -24.83 -6.48 11.51
CA ARG A 54 -25.33 -6.67 12.89
C ARG A 54 -25.42 -5.35 13.64
N GLU A 55 -24.37 -4.53 13.53
CA GLU A 55 -24.32 -3.23 14.18
C GLU A 55 -25.41 -2.29 13.64
N ASN A 56 -25.59 -2.23 12.33
CA ASN A 56 -26.68 -1.48 11.70
C ASN A 56 -28.07 -1.94 12.17
N GLY A 57 -28.27 -3.25 12.35
CA GLY A 57 -29.51 -3.79 12.91
C GLY A 57 -29.77 -3.26 14.32
N ARG A 58 -28.79 -3.38 15.20
CA ARG A 58 -28.86 -2.88 16.59
C ARG A 58 -29.17 -1.38 16.65
N LEU A 59 -28.50 -0.58 15.83
CA LEU A 59 -28.70 0.87 15.78
C LEU A 59 -30.10 1.25 15.31
N ARG A 60 -30.66 0.52 14.33
CA ARG A 60 -32.04 0.74 13.87
C ARG A 60 -33.07 0.41 14.94
N GLU A 61 -32.87 -0.67 15.69
CA GLU A 61 -33.72 -1.00 16.83
C GLU A 61 -33.67 0.08 17.92
N GLU A 62 -32.46 0.56 18.24
CA GLU A 62 -32.26 1.63 19.21
C GLU A 62 -32.94 2.95 18.78
N LEU A 63 -32.83 3.32 17.50
CA LEU A 63 -33.53 4.48 16.93
C LEU A 63 -35.04 4.31 16.99
N ALA A 64 -35.56 3.15 16.60
CA ALA A 64 -37.00 2.86 16.63
C ALA A 64 -37.56 2.89 18.07
N TYR A 65 -36.79 2.45 19.05
CA TYR A 65 -37.16 2.56 20.46
C TYR A 65 -37.21 4.02 20.91
N ARG A 66 -36.17 4.82 20.61
CA ARG A 66 -36.11 6.24 20.98
C ARG A 66 -37.20 7.09 20.33
N GLN A 67 -37.63 6.74 19.11
CA GLN A 67 -38.70 7.45 18.40
C GLN A 67 -40.11 7.17 18.94
N LYS A 68 -40.28 6.11 19.74
CA LYS A 68 -41.56 5.75 20.37
C LYS A 68 -41.72 6.32 21.79
N LEU A 69 -40.67 6.94 22.33
CA LEU A 69 -40.67 7.74 23.56
C LEU A 69 -41.00 9.19 23.24
#